data_AF-A0A941KYY3-F1
#
_entry.id   AF-A0A941KYY3-F1
#
_cell.length_a   1.000
_cell.length_b   1.000
_cell.length_c   1.000
_cell.angle_alpha   90.00
_cell.angle_beta   90.00
_cell.angle_gamma   90.00
#
_symmetry.space_group_name_H-M   'P 1'
#
loop_
_entity.id
_entity.type
_entity.pdbx_description
1 polymer ?
#
loop_
_entity_poly.entity_id
_entity_poly.type
_entity_poly.pdbx_seq_one_letter_code
_entity_poly.pdbx_strand_id
1 'polypeptide(L)'
;MKVKRFFAPDMRQAMQRVRDEIGPDAVIVSNHRVAGGVEVVAAHEHEYEAAQQEFKRKRAVESARSESSQKPHRMQSNLAEELRKAQARIATAQDGMPEPRQKNRQLDGDDEELSEILDTLKRRQRGRVIQPPKVHGAPERMAQPRLDPTRQEHEFKSVADQIYQRVDDERETIDSLRQEIESLKSILTRPHEPEVDELLVSSPPPKPVRPEPRPQRPRHEYADSAVIKIERRLARIGLGAQVSQQLSASVADDDELDDAWRSALTRFSDRIPVMGEDFVERGGMIAFVGPTGVGKTTTIGKLAARYVLKHGSSSVALVTTDSYRIAAHEQLLTFGRILDVPVRVVDEKNSLDEVLLSLRSKRLVLIDTAGMNAHEPHTQAQINMLEDVSVRLKKLLVLSCSSQRHVIESAYETYAPLGLSGCVLSKLDESGNLGEALDLVMENGLSVSYVTDGQRVPDDINVAHKKDLVSRAVITAQKATRSRKVFYEHQQERLAKDEHWES
;
A
#
# COMPACT_ATOMS: atom_id res chain seq x y z
N MET A 1 -16.68 -0.39 32.26
CA MET A 1 -15.27 -0.83 32.31
C MET A 1 -14.51 0.12 33.24
N LYS A 2 -14.16 -0.33 34.44
CA LYS A 2 -13.30 0.38 35.40
C LYS A 2 -11.84 0.02 35.11
N VAL A 3 -11.28 0.67 34.09
CA VAL A 3 -9.86 0.52 33.76
C VAL A 3 -9.03 1.36 34.74
N LYS A 4 -7.99 0.79 35.33
CA LYS A 4 -7.02 1.50 36.18
C LYS A 4 -5.69 1.65 35.45
N ARG A 5 -4.96 2.73 35.76
CA ARG A 5 -3.64 3.02 35.19
C ARG A 5 -2.60 3.03 36.30
N PHE A 6 -1.47 2.40 36.02
CA PHE A 6 -0.39 2.15 36.97
C PHE A 6 0.92 2.73 36.40
N PHE A 7 1.50 3.69 37.11
CA PHE A 7 2.84 4.19 36.81
C PHE A 7 3.85 3.52 37.73
N ALA A 8 4.98 3.08 37.19
CA ALA A 8 6.10 2.57 37.99
C ALA A 8 7.45 2.78 37.27
N PRO A 9 8.59 2.81 38.00
CA PRO A 9 9.92 3.00 37.39
C PRO A 9 10.32 1.90 36.41
N ASP A 10 9.80 0.69 36.60
CA ASP A 10 10.06 -0.47 35.75
C ASP A 10 8.82 -1.38 35.63
N MET A 11 8.83 -2.24 34.61
CA MET A 11 7.72 -3.16 34.30
C MET A 11 7.44 -4.18 35.42
N ARG A 12 8.45 -4.55 36.22
CA ARG A 12 8.28 -5.52 37.30
C ARG A 12 7.47 -4.91 38.45
N GLN A 13 7.78 -3.65 38.80
CA GLN A 13 7.01 -2.87 39.76
C GLN A 13 5.60 -2.54 39.26
N ALA A 14 5.43 -2.24 37.96
CA ALA A 14 4.11 -2.01 37.39
C ALA A 14 3.23 -3.27 37.49
N MET A 15 3.75 -4.43 37.07
CA MET A 15 3.02 -5.70 37.15
C MET A 15 2.76 -6.15 38.60
N GLN A 16 3.65 -5.81 39.53
CA GLN A 16 3.40 -6.03 40.96
C GLN A 16 2.20 -5.20 41.44
N ARG A 17 2.17 -3.89 41.15
CA ARG A 17 1.04 -3.00 41.51
C ARG A 17 -0.28 -3.43 40.87
N VAL A 18 -0.25 -3.84 39.60
CA VAL A 18 -1.42 -4.41 38.90
C VAL A 18 -1.93 -5.64 39.64
N ARG A 19 -1.02 -6.56 40.03
CA ARG A 19 -1.40 -7.79 40.76
C ARG A 19 -1.90 -7.51 42.18
N ASP A 20 -1.33 -6.53 42.87
CA ASP A 20 -1.74 -6.17 44.23
C ASP A 20 -3.12 -5.47 44.26
N GLU A 21 -3.50 -4.75 43.19
CA GLU A 21 -4.73 -3.93 43.15
C GLU A 21 -5.88 -4.49 42.28
N ILE A 22 -5.57 -5.32 41.27
CA ILE A 22 -6.56 -6.01 40.40
C ILE A 22 -6.52 -7.54 40.63
N GLY A 23 -5.50 -8.08 41.30
CA GLY A 23 -5.38 -9.51 41.55
C GLY A 23 -4.67 -10.28 40.42
N PRO A 24 -4.68 -11.62 40.48
CA PRO A 24 -3.98 -12.46 39.50
C PRO A 24 -4.64 -12.40 38.10
N ASP A 25 -5.95 -12.19 38.03
CA ASP A 25 -6.78 -12.27 36.82
C ASP A 25 -6.91 -10.88 36.14
N ALA A 26 -5.79 -10.16 36.11
CA ALA A 26 -5.69 -8.81 35.56
C ALA A 26 -5.31 -8.84 34.07
N VAL A 27 -6.21 -8.37 33.21
CA VAL A 27 -5.97 -8.21 31.77
C VAL A 27 -5.32 -6.86 31.51
N ILE A 28 -4.14 -6.88 30.89
CA ILE A 28 -3.44 -5.66 30.44
C ILE A 28 -4.08 -5.17 29.15
N VAL A 29 -4.61 -3.95 29.18
CA VAL A 29 -5.30 -3.28 28.07
C VAL A 29 -4.32 -2.46 27.23
N SER A 30 -3.32 -1.83 27.85
CA SER A 30 -2.20 -1.18 27.14
C SER A 30 -0.97 -1.01 28.03
N ASN A 31 0.19 -0.78 27.41
CA ASN A 31 1.48 -0.57 28.08
C ASN A 31 2.31 0.44 27.27
N HIS A 32 2.74 1.52 27.91
CA HIS A 32 3.55 2.58 27.29
C HIS A 32 4.79 2.88 28.14
N ARG A 33 5.93 3.15 27.49
CA ARG A 33 7.11 3.72 28.17
C ARG A 33 6.97 5.24 28.21
N VAL A 34 7.15 5.81 29.40
CA VAL A 34 7.04 7.25 29.66
C VAL A 34 8.32 7.79 30.29
N ALA A 35 8.56 9.09 30.22
CA ALA A 35 9.72 9.71 30.86
C ALA A 35 9.66 9.46 32.38
N GLY A 36 10.56 8.61 32.90
CA GLY A 36 10.57 8.19 34.31
C GLY A 36 10.06 6.77 34.58
N GLY A 37 9.60 6.00 33.58
CA GLY A 37 9.24 4.59 33.77
C GLY A 37 8.28 4.01 32.73
N VAL A 38 7.27 3.28 33.22
CA VAL A 38 6.21 2.65 32.42
C VAL A 38 4.82 3.04 32.95
N GLU A 39 3.86 3.20 32.03
CA GLU A 39 2.43 3.29 32.28
C GLU A 39 1.76 2.01 31.80
N VAL A 40 1.16 1.25 32.71
CA VAL A 40 0.41 0.03 32.42
C VAL A 40 -1.06 0.26 32.73
N VAL A 41 -1.92 -0.07 31.79
CA VAL A 41 -3.38 0.11 31.89
C VAL A 41 -4.01 -1.27 31.95
N ALA A 42 -4.78 -1.55 33.00
CA ALA A 42 -5.30 -2.88 33.29
C ALA A 42 -6.74 -2.87 33.81
N ALA A 43 -7.44 -4.00 33.64
CA ALA A 43 -8.80 -4.24 34.10
C ALA A 43 -8.95 -5.70 34.58
N HIS A 44 -10.00 -6.00 35.35
CA HIS A 44 -10.37 -7.39 35.65
C HIS A 44 -10.85 -8.11 34.39
N GLU A 45 -10.47 -9.38 34.23
CA GLU A 45 -10.88 -10.25 33.12
C GLU A 45 -12.40 -10.22 32.88
N HIS A 46 -13.22 -10.45 33.91
CA HIS A 46 -14.68 -10.41 33.78
C HIS A 46 -15.25 -9.05 33.33
N GLU A 47 -14.64 -7.92 33.71
CA GLU A 47 -15.07 -6.60 33.21
C GLU A 47 -14.64 -6.38 31.75
N TYR A 48 -13.49 -6.92 31.36
CA TYR A 48 -12.95 -6.85 30.01
C TYR A 48 -13.78 -7.70 29.03
N GLU A 49 -14.10 -8.95 29.40
CA GLU A 49 -14.96 -9.85 28.64
C GLU A 49 -16.37 -9.29 28.47
N ALA A 50 -16.99 -8.79 29.55
CA ALA A 50 -18.31 -8.17 29.48
C ALA A 50 -18.33 -6.96 28.54
N ALA A 51 -17.31 -6.10 28.59
CA ALA A 51 -17.17 -4.97 27.68
C ALA A 51 -16.99 -5.40 26.22
N GLN A 52 -16.18 -6.45 25.94
CA GLN A 52 -16.03 -7.00 24.60
C GLN A 52 -17.35 -7.60 24.06
N GLN A 53 -18.09 -8.33 24.90
CA GLN A 53 -19.38 -8.91 24.51
C GLN A 53 -20.42 -7.80 24.24
N GLU A 54 -20.46 -6.74 25.04
CA GLU A 54 -21.33 -5.58 24.79
C GLU A 54 -20.97 -4.87 23.49
N PHE A 55 -19.68 -4.69 23.18
CA PHE A 55 -19.21 -4.13 21.91
C PHE A 55 -19.59 -4.99 20.70
N LYS A 56 -19.41 -6.32 20.78
CA LYS A 56 -19.82 -7.27 19.74
C LYS A 56 -21.34 -7.22 19.52
N ARG A 57 -22.13 -7.14 20.60
CA ARG A 57 -23.59 -7.04 20.56
C ARG A 57 -24.07 -5.71 19.96
N LYS A 58 -23.41 -4.59 20.26
CA LYS A 58 -23.69 -3.28 19.64
C LYS A 58 -23.39 -3.28 18.13
N ARG A 59 -22.22 -3.77 17.70
CA ARG A 59 -21.90 -3.92 16.27
C ARG A 59 -22.89 -4.83 15.53
N ALA A 60 -23.33 -5.93 16.15
CA ALA A 60 -24.33 -6.81 15.55
C ALA A 60 -25.71 -6.12 15.38
N VAL A 61 -26.13 -5.32 16.35
CA VAL A 61 -27.39 -4.54 16.27
C VAL A 61 -27.30 -3.38 15.28
N GLU A 62 -26.14 -2.73 15.13
CA GLU A 62 -25.90 -1.74 14.08
C GLU A 62 -25.92 -2.37 12.69
N SER A 63 -25.25 -3.51 12.50
CA SER A 63 -25.21 -4.24 11.22
C SER A 63 -26.59 -4.78 10.81
N ALA A 64 -27.41 -5.24 11.76
CA ALA A 64 -28.78 -5.67 11.49
C ALA A 64 -29.72 -4.50 11.14
N ARG A 65 -29.48 -3.30 11.70
CA ARG A 65 -30.26 -2.10 11.37
C ARG A 65 -29.93 -1.53 9.98
N SER A 66 -28.75 -1.82 9.42
CA SER A 66 -28.40 -1.38 8.06
C SER A 66 -29.04 -2.21 6.93
N GLU A 67 -29.55 -3.42 7.20
CA GLU A 67 -30.11 -4.29 6.14
C GLU A 67 -31.65 -4.19 6.00
N SER A 68 -32.35 -3.49 6.90
CA SER A 68 -33.82 -3.36 6.88
C SER A 68 -34.29 -1.90 6.77
N SER A 69 -33.98 -1.21 5.66
CA SER A 69 -34.55 0.12 5.31
C SER A 69 -34.48 0.48 3.82
N GLN A 70 -35.36 -0.11 3.02
CA GLN A 70 -36.01 0.56 1.88
C GLN A 70 -37.46 0.80 2.36
N LYS A 71 -38.16 1.94 2.19
CA LYS A 71 -38.19 2.99 1.14
C LYS A 71 -38.64 4.37 1.79
N PRO A 72 -39.05 5.46 1.09
CA PRO A 72 -38.49 6.80 1.37
C PRO A 72 -39.47 7.88 1.93
N HIS A 73 -38.92 9.11 2.07
CA HIS A 73 -39.60 10.42 2.23
C HIS A 73 -40.47 10.69 3.48
N ARG A 74 -39.84 11.21 4.56
CA ARG A 74 -40.38 12.39 5.28
C ARG A 74 -39.43 13.17 6.22
N MET A 75 -38.10 13.03 6.11
CA MET A 75 -37.17 13.54 7.14
C MET A 75 -36.06 14.47 6.62
N GLN A 76 -36.37 15.34 5.64
CA GLN A 76 -35.44 16.38 5.15
C GLN A 76 -35.72 17.79 5.68
N SER A 77 -36.86 18.06 6.34
CA SER A 77 -37.18 19.39 6.87
C SER A 77 -36.37 19.77 8.12
N ASN A 78 -36.20 18.83 9.05
CA ASN A 78 -35.67 19.16 10.39
C ASN A 78 -34.14 19.21 10.44
N LEU A 79 -33.45 18.47 9.56
CA LEU A 79 -31.98 18.43 9.52
C LEU A 79 -31.39 19.75 8.99
N ALA A 80 -32.03 20.39 8.02
CA ALA A 80 -31.60 21.69 7.50
C ALA A 80 -31.72 22.82 8.56
N GLU A 81 -32.73 22.75 9.43
CA GLU A 81 -32.95 23.75 10.48
C GLU A 81 -31.99 23.56 11.67
N GLU A 82 -31.71 22.31 12.06
CA GLU A 82 -30.66 21.97 13.02
C GLU A 82 -29.27 22.38 12.53
N LEU A 83 -28.93 22.08 11.26
CA LEU A 83 -27.65 22.48 10.66
C LEU A 83 -27.48 24.00 10.62
N ARG A 84 -28.54 24.76 10.32
CA ARG A 84 -28.50 26.23 10.33
C ARG A 84 -28.32 26.81 11.74
N LYS A 85 -28.93 26.18 12.77
CA LYS A 85 -28.70 26.52 14.19
C LYS A 85 -27.31 26.13 14.69
N ALA A 86 -26.74 25.03 14.19
CA ALA A 86 -25.36 24.61 14.48
C ALA A 86 -24.33 25.55 13.82
N GLN A 87 -24.51 25.88 12.54
CA GLN A 87 -23.63 26.82 11.82
C GLN A 87 -23.60 28.21 12.45
N ALA A 88 -24.75 28.72 12.92
CA ALA A 88 -24.81 29.99 13.65
C ALA A 88 -24.04 29.97 14.99
N ARG A 89 -23.95 28.82 15.66
CA ARG A 89 -23.16 28.65 16.90
C ARG A 89 -21.66 28.49 16.63
N ILE A 90 -21.30 27.88 15.49
CA ILE A 90 -19.90 27.72 15.05
C ILE A 90 -19.33 29.08 14.61
N ALA A 91 -20.12 29.91 13.90
CA ALA A 91 -19.71 31.24 13.46
C ALA A 91 -19.37 32.21 14.62
N THR A 92 -19.90 31.97 15.83
CA THR A 92 -19.60 32.75 17.04
C THR A 92 -18.43 32.21 17.87
N ALA A 93 -17.80 31.10 17.48
CA ALA A 93 -16.85 30.36 18.30
C ALA A 93 -15.53 29.98 17.59
N GLN A 94 -15.22 30.64 16.47
CA GLN A 94 -13.97 30.43 15.73
C GLN A 94 -13.17 31.74 15.60
N ASP A 95 -12.58 32.15 16.72
CA ASP A 95 -11.34 32.91 16.73
C ASP A 95 -10.27 32.04 17.42
N GLY A 96 -9.14 31.82 16.74
CA GLY A 96 -8.02 31.00 17.22
C GLY A 96 -8.13 29.46 17.04
N MET A 97 -7.14 28.90 16.34
CA MET A 97 -6.73 27.47 16.22
C MET A 97 -7.45 26.58 15.17
N PRO A 98 -6.68 25.87 14.30
CA PRO A 98 -7.22 24.91 13.32
C PRO A 98 -7.36 23.47 13.86
N GLU A 99 -8.36 22.74 13.40
CA GLU A 99 -8.59 21.32 13.75
C GLU A 99 -7.95 20.30 12.76
N PRO A 100 -7.71 19.05 13.19
CA PRO A 100 -6.84 18.10 12.50
C PRO A 100 -7.53 17.31 11.37
N ARG A 101 -6.71 16.86 10.41
CA ARG A 101 -7.17 16.01 9.30
C ARG A 101 -7.42 14.55 9.72
N GLN A 102 -8.41 13.98 9.04
CA GLN A 102 -8.99 12.63 9.13
C GLN A 102 -8.02 11.49 9.50
N LYS A 103 -8.43 10.65 10.47
CA LYS A 103 -7.81 9.34 10.74
C LYS A 103 -8.15 8.34 9.62
N ASN A 104 -7.14 7.86 8.90
CA ASN A 104 -7.24 6.61 8.17
C ASN A 104 -7.39 5.45 9.16
N ARG A 105 -8.50 4.71 9.08
CA ARG A 105 -8.71 3.45 9.80
C ARG A 105 -8.27 2.28 8.94
N GLN A 106 -7.03 1.83 9.10
CA GLN A 106 -6.58 0.55 8.54
C GLN A 106 -5.36 -0.01 9.28
N LEU A 107 -5.55 -0.38 10.55
CA LEU A 107 -4.58 -1.08 11.41
C LEU A 107 -5.36 -1.99 12.37
N ASP A 108 -5.70 -3.19 11.92
CA ASP A 108 -6.27 -4.29 12.74
C ASP A 108 -5.78 -5.68 12.22
N GLY A 109 -4.76 -5.71 11.35
CA GLY A 109 -4.30 -6.95 10.67
C GLY A 109 -2.88 -7.43 11.04
N ASP A 110 -2.14 -6.65 11.83
CA ASP A 110 -0.69 -6.81 11.95
C ASP A 110 -0.26 -7.91 12.96
N ASP A 111 -1.12 -8.25 13.92
CA ASP A 111 -0.83 -9.27 14.94
C ASP A 111 -0.97 -10.72 14.41
N GLU A 112 -1.85 -10.95 13.43
CA GLU A 112 -2.05 -12.30 12.85
C GLU A 112 -0.82 -12.74 12.03
N GLU A 113 -0.30 -11.88 11.15
CA GLU A 113 0.90 -12.14 10.33
C GLU A 113 2.12 -12.53 11.21
N LEU A 114 2.34 -11.79 12.30
CA LEU A 114 3.43 -12.05 13.26
C LEU A 114 3.28 -13.39 13.97
N SER A 115 2.05 -13.79 14.30
CA SER A 115 1.77 -15.08 14.93
C SER A 115 2.06 -16.25 13.99
N GLU A 116 1.69 -16.14 12.71
CA GLU A 116 1.92 -17.17 11.69
C GLU A 116 3.40 -17.31 11.30
N ILE A 117 4.14 -16.19 11.25
CA ILE A 117 5.61 -16.19 11.06
C ILE A 117 6.27 -17.01 12.17
N LEU A 118 5.92 -16.71 13.43
CA LEU A 118 6.46 -17.43 14.59
C LEU A 118 6.10 -18.91 14.55
N ASP A 119 4.86 -19.27 14.19
CA ASP A 119 4.43 -20.67 14.14
C ASP A 119 5.08 -21.46 12.99
N THR A 120 5.24 -20.84 11.81
CA THR A 120 5.92 -21.45 10.67
C THR A 120 7.39 -21.71 10.97
N LEU A 121 8.07 -20.76 11.62
CA LEU A 121 9.46 -20.91 12.04
C LEU A 121 9.62 -21.90 13.20
N LYS A 122 8.74 -21.88 14.22
CA LYS A 122 8.74 -22.87 15.32
C LYS A 122 8.53 -24.30 14.80
N ARG A 123 7.62 -24.51 13.84
CA ARG A 123 7.39 -25.81 13.20
C ARG A 123 8.64 -26.34 12.50
N ARG A 124 9.44 -25.47 11.87
CA ARG A 124 10.71 -25.84 11.21
C ARG A 124 11.89 -25.97 12.19
N GLN A 125 11.97 -25.15 13.25
CA GLN A 125 13.01 -25.27 14.28
C GLN A 125 12.90 -26.56 15.10
N ARG A 126 11.70 -27.10 15.33
CA ARG A 126 11.50 -28.42 15.95
C ARG A 126 12.15 -29.59 15.17
N GLY A 127 12.57 -29.37 13.92
CA GLY A 127 13.33 -30.32 13.10
C GLY A 127 14.86 -30.22 13.20
N ARG A 128 15.43 -29.27 13.97
CA ARG A 128 16.89 -29.12 14.15
C ARG A 128 17.26 -28.94 15.63
N VAL A 129 17.59 -30.06 16.29
CA VAL A 129 18.22 -30.05 17.61
C VAL A 129 19.70 -29.67 17.45
N ILE A 130 20.09 -28.46 17.87
CA ILE A 130 21.48 -28.04 18.03
C ILE A 130 21.63 -27.52 19.47
N GLN A 131 22.58 -28.07 20.21
CA GLN A 131 22.87 -27.66 21.60
C GLN A 131 23.71 -26.37 21.63
N PRO A 132 23.48 -25.45 22.59
CA PRO A 132 24.30 -24.25 22.74
C PRO A 132 25.58 -24.53 23.57
N PRO A 133 26.74 -23.97 23.19
CA PRO A 133 27.93 -23.92 24.06
C PRO A 133 27.84 -22.77 25.10
N LYS A 134 28.72 -22.80 26.10
CA LYS A 134 28.60 -22.06 27.37
C LYS A 134 29.18 -20.64 27.36
N VAL A 135 28.64 -19.82 28.27
CA VAL A 135 29.00 -18.41 28.56
C VAL A 135 30.36 -18.27 29.27
N HIS A 136 31.13 -17.25 28.89
CA HIS A 136 32.02 -16.36 29.69
C HIS A 136 32.01 -15.00 28.94
N GLY A 137 32.10 -13.79 29.53
CA GLY A 137 32.10 -13.32 30.92
C GLY A 137 31.97 -11.77 30.94
N ALA A 138 31.88 -11.13 32.11
CA ALA A 138 31.91 -9.65 32.28
C ALA A 138 33.26 -9.20 32.91
N PRO A 139 33.73 -7.94 32.73
CA PRO A 139 33.16 -6.77 33.43
C PRO A 139 33.12 -5.51 32.49
N GLU A 140 32.92 -4.24 32.89
CA GLU A 140 32.69 -3.60 34.20
C GLU A 140 31.76 -2.34 34.09
N ARG A 141 31.96 -1.29 34.89
CA ARG A 141 31.28 0.03 34.85
C ARG A 141 32.29 1.17 34.70
N MET A 142 31.93 2.23 33.98
CA MET A 142 32.57 3.56 34.11
C MET A 142 31.53 4.68 34.21
N ALA A 143 31.94 5.81 34.80
CA ALA A 143 31.06 6.79 35.46
C ALA A 143 30.63 7.98 34.57
N GLN A 144 29.56 8.64 35.02
CA GLN A 144 29.02 9.88 34.45
C GLN A 144 29.82 11.12 34.90
N PRO A 145 30.04 12.14 34.05
CA PRO A 145 30.42 13.48 34.47
C PRO A 145 29.21 14.25 35.02
N ARG A 146 29.44 15.13 35.99
CA ARG A 146 28.45 16.10 36.52
C ARG A 146 28.32 17.30 35.58
N LEU A 147 27.11 17.88 35.51
CA LEU A 147 26.86 19.16 34.84
C LEU A 147 26.94 20.33 35.84
N ASP A 148 27.38 21.48 35.34
CA ASP A 148 27.64 22.72 36.09
C ASP A 148 26.46 23.71 35.91
N PRO A 149 25.87 24.33 36.97
CA PRO A 149 24.53 24.93 36.86
C PRO A 149 24.43 26.33 36.25
N THR A 150 25.53 26.99 35.88
CA THR A 150 25.58 28.47 35.71
C THR A 150 25.61 28.98 34.27
N ARG A 151 25.15 28.19 33.29
CA ARG A 151 25.19 28.58 31.85
C ARG A 151 23.84 28.70 31.14
N GLN A 152 22.71 28.64 31.84
CA GLN A 152 21.37 28.58 31.21
C GLN A 152 20.63 29.92 31.01
N GLU A 153 21.09 31.06 31.53
CA GLU A 153 20.28 32.30 31.48
C GLU A 153 20.55 33.22 30.26
N HIS A 154 21.56 32.93 29.43
CA HIS A 154 21.89 33.77 28.26
C HIS A 154 21.55 33.16 26.89
N GLU A 155 21.37 31.84 26.76
CA GLU A 155 20.94 31.23 25.48
C GLU A 155 19.43 31.37 25.22
N PHE A 156 18.60 31.43 26.26
CA PHE A 156 17.14 31.49 26.12
C PHE A 156 16.57 32.80 25.55
N LYS A 157 17.31 33.92 25.60
CA LYS A 157 16.88 35.18 24.96
C LYS A 157 17.09 35.17 23.45
N SER A 158 18.21 34.62 22.97
CA SER A 158 18.54 34.58 21.53
C SER A 158 17.54 33.76 20.70
N VAL A 159 16.98 32.70 21.28
CA VAL A 159 16.04 31.80 20.57
C VAL A 159 14.64 32.42 20.48
N ALA A 160 14.22 33.19 21.50
CA ALA A 160 12.92 33.86 21.50
C ALA A 160 12.83 34.91 20.37
N ASP A 161 13.83 35.78 20.24
CA ASP A 161 13.84 36.85 19.23
C ASP A 161 13.85 36.28 17.78
N GLN A 162 14.52 35.15 17.56
CA GLN A 162 14.52 34.45 16.26
C GLN A 162 13.19 33.76 15.92
N ILE A 163 12.40 33.38 16.93
CA ILE A 163 11.06 32.83 16.72
C ILE A 163 10.07 33.94 16.36
N TYR A 164 10.16 35.12 17.00
CA TYR A 164 9.28 36.24 16.67
C TYR A 164 9.46 36.74 15.23
N GLN A 165 10.71 36.89 14.74
CA GLN A 165 10.95 37.32 13.35
C GLN A 165 10.37 36.36 12.30
N ARG A 166 10.44 35.04 12.52
CA ARG A 166 9.85 34.05 11.59
C ARG A 166 8.33 34.10 11.52
N VAL A 167 7.65 34.47 12.61
CA VAL A 167 6.18 34.53 12.66
C VAL A 167 5.65 35.76 11.90
N ASP A 168 6.41 36.85 11.82
CA ASP A 168 6.04 38.02 11.04
C ASP A 168 6.27 37.81 9.52
N ASP A 169 7.39 37.17 9.12
CA ASP A 169 7.65 36.79 7.71
C ASP A 169 6.55 35.85 7.16
N GLU A 170 6.11 34.86 7.96
CA GLU A 170 5.02 33.96 7.59
C GLU A 170 3.66 34.68 7.48
N ARG A 171 3.43 35.74 8.27
CA ARG A 171 2.21 36.55 8.19
C ARG A 171 2.13 37.37 6.91
N GLU A 172 3.20 38.07 6.54
CA GLU A 172 3.23 38.84 5.28
C GLU A 172 3.02 37.93 4.06
N THR A 173 3.60 36.72 4.10
CA THR A 173 3.43 35.71 3.05
C THR A 173 1.97 35.22 2.96
N ILE A 174 1.31 34.98 4.10
CA ILE A 174 -0.09 34.54 4.13
C ILE A 174 -1.05 35.64 3.65
N ASP A 175 -0.80 36.91 3.99
CA ASP A 175 -1.65 38.01 3.55
C ASP A 175 -1.46 38.33 2.05
N SER A 176 -0.25 38.16 1.51
CA SER A 176 0.00 38.20 0.06
C SER A 176 -0.81 37.13 -0.69
N LEU A 177 -0.74 35.87 -0.25
CA LEU A 177 -1.50 34.76 -0.84
C LEU A 177 -3.03 34.95 -0.71
N ARG A 178 -3.50 35.61 0.36
CA ARG A 178 -4.93 35.95 0.53
C ARG A 178 -5.39 36.98 -0.50
N GLN A 179 -4.62 38.04 -0.74
CA GLN A 179 -4.93 39.04 -1.77
C GLN A 179 -4.95 38.42 -3.18
N GLU A 180 -4.05 37.49 -3.47
CA GLU A 180 -3.99 36.80 -4.77
C GLU A 180 -5.21 35.88 -4.99
N ILE A 181 -5.66 35.16 -3.96
CA ILE A 181 -6.89 34.35 -3.98
C ILE A 181 -8.14 35.24 -4.14
N GLU A 182 -8.17 36.42 -3.55
CA GLU A 182 -9.29 37.36 -3.66
C GLU A 182 -9.35 38.01 -5.06
N SER A 183 -8.19 38.35 -5.63
CA SER A 183 -8.04 38.76 -7.04
C SER A 183 -8.61 37.70 -8.00
N LEU A 184 -8.20 36.43 -7.84
CA LEU A 184 -8.68 35.30 -8.66
C LEU A 184 -10.19 35.07 -8.50
N LYS A 185 -10.75 35.22 -7.30
CA LYS A 185 -12.20 35.17 -7.08
C LYS A 185 -12.94 36.29 -7.82
N SER A 186 -12.40 37.51 -7.88
CA SER A 186 -13.03 38.63 -8.59
C SER A 186 -13.13 38.42 -10.11
N ILE A 187 -12.22 37.63 -10.68
CA ILE A 187 -12.22 37.27 -12.11
C ILE A 187 -13.28 36.19 -12.38
N LEU A 188 -13.40 35.22 -11.49
CA LEU A 188 -14.35 34.10 -11.59
C LEU A 188 -15.81 34.45 -11.26
N THR A 189 -16.09 35.61 -10.65
CA THR A 189 -17.44 36.04 -10.27
C THR A 189 -18.05 37.13 -11.16
N ARG A 190 -17.40 37.51 -12.28
CA ARG A 190 -18.03 38.40 -13.27
C ARG A 190 -19.17 37.65 -13.99
N PRO A 191 -20.42 38.14 -13.94
CA PRO A 191 -21.49 37.56 -14.74
C PRO A 191 -21.26 37.93 -16.22
N HIS A 192 -21.20 36.92 -17.10
CA HIS A 192 -21.32 37.14 -18.52
C HIS A 192 -22.80 37.39 -18.88
N GLU A 193 -23.12 38.63 -19.24
CA GLU A 193 -24.33 38.92 -20.01
C GLU A 193 -24.12 38.52 -21.48
N PRO A 194 -25.16 38.07 -22.20
CA PRO A 194 -25.06 37.69 -23.60
C PRO A 194 -25.26 38.91 -24.51
N GLU A 195 -24.16 39.49 -25.01
CA GLU A 195 -24.25 40.42 -26.14
C GLU A 195 -24.53 39.65 -27.44
N VAL A 196 -25.69 39.94 -28.02
CA VAL A 196 -26.01 39.64 -29.42
C VAL A 196 -25.26 40.61 -30.32
N ASP A 197 -24.54 40.10 -31.31
CA ASP A 197 -24.07 40.94 -32.43
C ASP A 197 -24.56 40.35 -33.76
N GLU A 198 -25.33 41.16 -34.49
CA GLU A 198 -26.11 40.78 -35.66
C GLU A 198 -25.51 41.44 -36.90
N LEU A 199 -24.51 40.80 -37.50
CA LEU A 199 -23.95 41.23 -38.78
C LEU A 199 -24.10 40.16 -39.86
N LEU A 200 -25.21 40.27 -40.58
CA LEU A 200 -25.51 39.53 -41.80
C LEU A 200 -24.56 39.93 -42.95
N VAL A 201 -23.79 38.98 -43.47
CA VAL A 201 -23.48 38.95 -44.91
C VAL A 201 -23.79 37.55 -45.45
N SER A 202 -24.48 37.53 -46.58
CA SER A 202 -25.11 36.35 -47.14
C SER A 202 -24.14 35.36 -47.79
N SER A 203 -24.44 34.08 -47.64
CA SER A 203 -23.99 33.02 -48.55
C SER A 203 -25.13 32.01 -48.69
N PRO A 204 -25.49 31.57 -49.91
CA PRO A 204 -26.61 30.65 -50.10
C PRO A 204 -26.30 29.30 -49.45
N PRO A 205 -27.31 28.59 -48.90
CA PRO A 205 -27.09 27.31 -48.24
C PRO A 205 -26.50 26.30 -49.24
N PRO A 206 -25.48 25.52 -48.86
CA PRO A 206 -25.07 24.38 -49.67
C PRO A 206 -26.28 23.45 -49.81
N LYS A 207 -26.59 23.06 -51.05
CA LYS A 207 -27.67 22.09 -51.33
C LYS A 207 -27.47 20.86 -50.46
N PRO A 208 -28.55 20.22 -49.96
CA PRO A 208 -28.43 19.01 -49.16
C PRO A 208 -27.77 17.92 -50.00
N VAL A 209 -26.47 17.73 -49.80
CA VAL A 209 -25.74 16.55 -50.27
C VAL A 209 -26.37 15.40 -49.50
N ARG A 210 -27.23 14.64 -50.19
CA ARG A 210 -27.66 13.33 -49.68
C ARG A 210 -26.38 12.61 -49.27
N PRO A 211 -26.27 12.07 -48.05
CA PRO A 211 -25.12 11.27 -47.71
C PRO A 211 -25.05 10.16 -48.75
N GLU A 212 -23.98 10.15 -49.56
CA GLU A 212 -23.71 8.98 -50.39
C GLU A 212 -23.70 7.78 -49.44
N PRO A 213 -24.32 6.65 -49.83
CA PRO A 213 -24.28 5.47 -49.00
C PRO A 213 -22.81 5.08 -48.86
N ARG A 214 -22.22 5.39 -47.69
CA ARG A 214 -20.91 4.86 -47.31
C ARG A 214 -20.99 3.36 -47.59
N PRO A 215 -20.05 2.78 -48.36
CA PRO A 215 -20.14 1.39 -48.75
C PRO A 215 -20.34 0.57 -47.48
N GLN A 216 -21.51 -0.05 -47.37
CA GLN A 216 -21.87 -0.85 -46.21
C GLN A 216 -21.02 -2.11 -46.27
N ARG A 217 -19.79 -2.03 -45.74
CA ARG A 217 -18.97 -3.21 -45.49
C ARG A 217 -19.83 -4.18 -44.67
N PRO A 218 -19.95 -5.45 -45.09
CA PRO A 218 -20.89 -6.38 -44.49
C PRO A 218 -20.62 -6.50 -42.98
N ARG A 219 -21.57 -6.02 -42.17
CA ARG A 219 -21.47 -6.00 -40.70
C ARG A 219 -21.47 -7.39 -40.05
N HIS A 220 -21.59 -8.45 -40.85
CA HIS A 220 -21.82 -9.82 -40.36
C HIS A 220 -20.66 -10.79 -40.57
N GLU A 221 -19.70 -10.55 -41.48
CA GLU A 221 -18.61 -11.52 -41.73
C GLU A 221 -17.50 -11.47 -40.65
N TYR A 222 -17.19 -10.28 -40.12
CA TYR A 222 -16.12 -10.13 -39.11
C TYR A 222 -16.49 -10.64 -37.70
N ALA A 223 -17.76 -10.90 -37.40
CA ALA A 223 -18.17 -11.26 -36.03
C ALA A 223 -17.66 -12.65 -35.59
N ASP A 224 -17.37 -13.53 -36.55
CA ASP A 224 -17.00 -14.93 -36.32
C ASP A 224 -15.52 -15.27 -36.55
N SER A 225 -14.69 -14.34 -36.99
CA SER A 225 -13.24 -14.52 -37.14
C SER A 225 -12.59 -15.08 -35.87
N ALA A 226 -11.68 -16.06 -36.05
CA ALA A 226 -10.89 -16.60 -34.96
C ALA A 226 -10.08 -15.50 -34.25
N VAL A 227 -9.47 -14.58 -35.00
CA VAL A 227 -8.70 -13.42 -34.50
C VAL A 227 -9.52 -12.62 -33.47
N ILE A 228 -10.73 -12.20 -33.83
CA ILE A 228 -11.60 -11.40 -32.95
C ILE A 228 -12.05 -12.20 -31.72
N LYS A 229 -12.23 -13.51 -31.85
CA LYS A 229 -12.53 -14.40 -30.71
C LYS A 229 -11.33 -14.56 -29.77
N ILE A 230 -10.10 -14.62 -30.30
CA ILE A 230 -8.85 -14.65 -29.52
C ILE A 230 -8.60 -13.30 -28.82
N GLU A 231 -8.73 -12.18 -29.52
CA GLU A 231 -8.55 -10.84 -28.93
C GLU A 231 -9.54 -10.58 -27.79
N ARG A 232 -10.80 -11.01 -27.93
CA ARG A 232 -11.78 -10.99 -26.83
C ARG A 232 -11.39 -11.88 -25.64
N ARG A 233 -10.65 -12.98 -25.85
CA ARG A 233 -10.11 -13.82 -24.76
C ARG A 233 -8.92 -13.13 -24.08
N LEU A 234 -8.01 -12.52 -24.85
CA LEU A 234 -6.85 -11.77 -24.33
C LEU A 234 -7.28 -10.52 -23.53
N ALA A 235 -8.26 -9.76 -24.03
CA ALA A 235 -8.85 -8.64 -23.31
C ALA A 235 -9.55 -9.05 -22.01
N ARG A 236 -10.14 -10.25 -21.93
CA ARG A 236 -10.67 -10.81 -20.66
C ARG A 236 -9.57 -11.19 -19.67
N ILE A 237 -8.36 -11.48 -20.15
CA ILE A 237 -7.16 -11.61 -19.31
C ILE A 237 -6.59 -10.22 -18.94
N GLY A 238 -7.24 -9.11 -19.33
CA GLY A 238 -6.81 -7.75 -18.96
C GLY A 238 -5.64 -7.20 -19.77
N LEU A 239 -5.29 -7.84 -20.89
CA LEU A 239 -4.27 -7.32 -21.79
C LEU A 239 -4.83 -6.17 -22.63
N GLY A 240 -3.98 -5.18 -22.92
CA GLY A 240 -4.31 -4.03 -23.74
C GLY A 240 -4.57 -4.43 -25.19
N ALA A 241 -5.22 -3.53 -25.95
CA ALA A 241 -5.54 -3.78 -27.36
C ALA A 241 -4.28 -3.99 -28.20
N GLN A 242 -3.22 -3.20 -27.99
CA GLN A 242 -1.95 -3.30 -28.70
C GLN A 242 -1.26 -4.65 -28.46
N VAL A 243 -1.12 -5.06 -27.20
CA VAL A 243 -0.56 -6.38 -26.86
C VAL A 243 -1.44 -7.50 -27.39
N SER A 244 -2.77 -7.40 -27.25
CA SER A 244 -3.71 -8.42 -27.75
C SER A 244 -3.56 -8.63 -29.26
N GLN A 245 -3.50 -7.54 -30.04
CA GLN A 245 -3.28 -7.57 -31.50
C GLN A 245 -1.92 -8.19 -31.87
N GLN A 246 -0.87 -7.89 -31.10
CA GLN A 246 0.47 -8.45 -31.32
C GLN A 246 0.55 -9.94 -30.99
N LEU A 247 -0.29 -10.44 -30.08
CA LEU A 247 -0.41 -11.85 -29.74
C LEU A 247 -1.32 -12.63 -30.71
N SER A 248 -2.33 -11.97 -31.28
CA SER A 248 -3.21 -12.53 -32.33
C SER A 248 -2.61 -12.46 -33.74
N ALA A 249 -1.51 -11.72 -33.96
CA ALA A 249 -0.94 -11.39 -35.28
C ALA A 249 -0.55 -12.56 -36.21
N SER A 250 -0.58 -13.82 -35.76
CA SER A 250 -0.40 -15.00 -36.62
C SER A 250 -1.55 -15.99 -36.58
N VAL A 251 -2.71 -15.55 -36.08
CA VAL A 251 -3.97 -16.30 -36.17
C VAL A 251 -4.59 -15.93 -37.51
N ALA A 252 -4.93 -16.92 -38.33
CA ALA A 252 -5.72 -16.73 -39.53
C ALA A 252 -7.21 -16.59 -39.16
N ASP A 253 -8.03 -15.96 -40.00
CA ASP A 253 -9.46 -15.77 -39.71
C ASP A 253 -10.22 -17.11 -39.63
N ASP A 254 -9.73 -18.13 -40.34
CA ASP A 254 -10.26 -19.48 -40.48
C ASP A 254 -9.58 -20.56 -39.60
N ASP A 255 -8.61 -20.18 -38.76
CA ASP A 255 -7.94 -21.11 -37.83
C ASP A 255 -8.93 -21.80 -36.87
N GLU A 256 -8.66 -23.08 -36.55
CA GLU A 256 -9.37 -23.73 -35.45
C GLU A 256 -9.07 -22.98 -34.14
N LEU A 257 -10.14 -22.54 -33.47
CA LEU A 257 -10.06 -21.58 -32.38
C LEU A 257 -9.22 -22.07 -31.18
N ASP A 258 -9.14 -23.38 -30.95
CA ASP A 258 -8.30 -23.93 -29.88
C ASP A 258 -6.80 -23.92 -30.24
N ASP A 259 -6.45 -24.10 -31.51
CA ASP A 259 -5.06 -23.99 -31.98
C ASP A 259 -4.63 -22.52 -32.11
N ALA A 260 -5.50 -21.65 -32.60
CA ALA A 260 -5.33 -20.19 -32.53
C ALA A 260 -5.07 -19.73 -31.09
N TRP A 261 -5.80 -20.29 -30.10
CA TRP A 261 -5.61 -19.99 -28.70
C TRP A 261 -4.28 -20.51 -28.13
N ARG A 262 -3.88 -21.75 -28.48
CA ARG A 262 -2.57 -22.32 -28.10
C ARG A 262 -1.42 -21.49 -28.69
N SER A 263 -1.54 -21.04 -29.93
CA SER A 263 -0.58 -20.15 -30.60
C SER A 263 -0.44 -18.80 -29.88
N ALA A 264 -1.57 -18.14 -29.58
CA ALA A 264 -1.58 -16.88 -28.83
C ALA A 264 -0.99 -17.01 -27.41
N LEU A 265 -1.30 -18.10 -26.69
CA LEU A 265 -0.71 -18.37 -25.37
C LEU A 265 0.79 -18.67 -25.42
N THR A 266 1.27 -19.32 -26.49
CA THR A 266 2.70 -19.56 -26.70
C THR A 266 3.43 -18.23 -26.91
N ARG A 267 2.92 -17.39 -27.81
CA ARG A 267 3.42 -16.01 -28.03
C ARG A 267 3.41 -15.17 -26.75
N PHE A 268 2.36 -15.30 -25.94
CA PHE A 268 2.25 -14.59 -24.66
C PHE A 268 3.34 -15.05 -23.69
N SER A 269 3.55 -16.37 -23.56
CA SER A 269 4.62 -16.93 -22.74
C SER A 269 6.00 -16.44 -23.19
N ASP A 270 6.27 -16.49 -24.50
CA ASP A 270 7.56 -16.09 -25.06
C ASP A 270 7.85 -14.60 -24.84
N ARG A 271 6.82 -13.74 -24.93
CA ARG A 271 6.97 -12.30 -24.81
C ARG A 271 7.16 -11.78 -23.38
N ILE A 272 6.61 -12.44 -22.35
CA ILE A 272 6.78 -11.97 -20.96
C ILE A 272 8.28 -11.98 -20.60
N PRO A 273 8.87 -10.83 -20.22
CA PRO A 273 10.25 -10.77 -19.79
C PRO A 273 10.35 -11.31 -18.36
N VAL A 274 11.17 -12.32 -18.13
CA VAL A 274 11.50 -12.84 -16.79
C VAL A 274 13.00 -12.86 -16.60
N MET A 275 13.48 -12.55 -15.40
CA MET A 275 14.92 -12.55 -15.10
C MET A 275 15.50 -13.96 -15.11
N GLY A 276 14.73 -14.98 -14.69
CA GLY A 276 15.17 -16.39 -14.62
C GLY A 276 16.24 -16.70 -13.57
N GLU A 277 16.86 -15.69 -12.96
CA GLU A 277 17.80 -15.81 -11.84
C GLU A 277 17.12 -15.59 -10.48
N ASP A 278 17.54 -16.35 -9.47
CA ASP A 278 17.19 -16.08 -8.07
C ASP A 278 18.23 -15.16 -7.43
N PHE A 279 17.82 -13.96 -7.02
CA PHE A 279 18.72 -13.02 -6.34
C PHE A 279 19.07 -13.45 -4.91
N VAL A 280 18.28 -14.33 -4.26
CA VAL A 280 18.64 -14.97 -2.99
C VAL A 280 19.93 -15.77 -3.17
N GLU A 281 20.02 -16.52 -4.27
CA GLU A 281 21.21 -17.29 -4.62
C GLU A 281 22.38 -16.39 -5.04
N ARG A 282 22.13 -15.46 -5.98
CA ARG A 282 23.18 -14.62 -6.56
C ARG A 282 23.77 -13.60 -5.58
N GLY A 283 22.97 -13.14 -4.61
CA GLY A 283 23.37 -12.10 -3.66
C GLY A 283 23.53 -10.70 -4.27
N GLY A 284 24.16 -9.83 -3.48
CA GLY A 284 24.34 -8.40 -3.73
C GLY A 284 23.46 -7.51 -2.87
N MET A 285 23.43 -6.22 -3.21
CA MET A 285 22.60 -5.21 -2.54
C MET A 285 21.37 -4.93 -3.43
N ILE A 286 20.18 -4.98 -2.85
CA ILE A 286 18.90 -4.92 -3.58
C ILE A 286 17.95 -3.98 -2.86
N ALA A 287 17.58 -2.87 -3.51
CA ALA A 287 16.51 -1.98 -3.06
C ALA A 287 15.18 -2.35 -3.71
N PHE A 288 14.13 -2.35 -2.89
CA PHE A 288 12.76 -2.55 -3.33
C PHE A 288 12.08 -1.18 -3.32
N VAL A 289 11.68 -0.70 -4.50
CA VAL A 289 11.06 0.61 -4.70
C VAL A 289 9.61 0.44 -5.15
N GLY A 290 8.78 1.47 -4.99
CA GLY A 290 7.37 1.45 -5.38
C GLY A 290 6.45 2.15 -4.36
N PRO A 291 5.15 2.31 -4.70
CA PRO A 291 4.18 3.05 -3.88
C PRO A 291 3.95 2.50 -2.46
N THR A 292 3.08 3.17 -1.70
CA THR A 292 2.55 2.65 -0.43
C THR A 292 1.76 1.37 -0.64
N GLY A 293 1.74 0.47 0.36
CA GLY A 293 0.87 -0.71 0.38
C GLY A 293 1.14 -1.84 -0.64
N VAL A 294 2.09 -1.67 -1.58
CA VAL A 294 2.40 -2.67 -2.63
C VAL A 294 3.15 -3.92 -2.13
N GLY A 295 3.50 -4.01 -0.85
CA GLY A 295 4.11 -5.21 -0.25
C GLY A 295 5.64 -5.29 -0.32
N LYS A 296 6.35 -4.15 -0.30
CA LYS A 296 7.83 -4.10 -0.31
C LYS A 296 8.44 -4.80 0.91
N THR A 297 8.07 -4.33 2.12
CA THR A 297 8.52 -4.88 3.40
C THR A 297 8.21 -6.38 3.54
N THR A 298 6.99 -6.81 3.18
CA THR A 298 6.58 -8.23 3.17
C THR A 298 7.40 -9.06 2.17
N THR A 299 7.67 -8.53 0.98
CA THR A 299 8.55 -9.19 -0.02
C THR A 299 9.95 -9.38 0.53
N ILE A 300 10.52 -8.36 1.18
CA ILE A 300 11.82 -8.43 1.83
C ILE A 300 11.82 -9.46 2.96
N GLY A 301 10.80 -9.46 3.82
CA GLY A 301 10.64 -10.45 4.90
C GLY A 301 10.64 -11.89 4.38
N LYS A 302 9.90 -12.15 3.28
CA LYS A 302 9.87 -13.46 2.61
C LYS A 302 11.22 -13.86 2.02
N LEU A 303 11.90 -12.96 1.30
CA LEU A 303 13.24 -13.22 0.74
C LEU A 303 14.30 -13.42 1.83
N ALA A 304 14.25 -12.63 2.91
CA ALA A 304 15.13 -12.76 4.06
C ALA A 304 14.95 -14.11 4.75
N ALA A 305 13.70 -14.50 5.06
CA ALA A 305 13.41 -15.78 5.68
C ALA A 305 13.80 -16.97 4.77
N ARG A 306 13.55 -16.89 3.46
CA ARG A 306 14.01 -17.86 2.45
C ARG A 306 15.53 -17.99 2.44
N TYR A 307 16.27 -16.88 2.47
CA TYR A 307 17.72 -16.85 2.56
C TYR A 307 18.23 -17.51 3.85
N VAL A 308 17.68 -17.11 5.01
CA VAL A 308 18.10 -17.58 6.34
C VAL A 308 17.89 -19.09 6.49
N LEU A 309 16.77 -19.64 6.00
CA LEU A 309 16.53 -21.09 6.04
C LEU A 309 17.57 -21.90 5.23
N LYS A 310 18.11 -21.32 4.15
CA LYS A 310 19.05 -21.98 3.24
C LYS A 310 20.52 -21.74 3.58
N HIS A 311 20.87 -20.53 4.03
CA HIS A 311 22.27 -20.06 4.19
C HIS A 311 22.61 -19.55 5.59
N GLY A 312 21.63 -19.46 6.51
CA GLY A 312 21.80 -18.87 7.84
C GLY A 312 21.76 -17.33 7.84
N SER A 313 21.63 -16.75 9.04
CA SER A 313 21.47 -15.30 9.25
C SER A 313 22.77 -14.49 9.12
N SER A 314 23.92 -15.12 9.35
CA SER A 314 25.22 -14.45 9.45
C SER A 314 25.65 -13.67 8.21
N SER A 315 25.23 -14.10 7.02
CA SER A 315 25.64 -13.53 5.73
C SER A 315 24.61 -12.61 5.06
N VAL A 316 23.46 -12.36 5.72
CA VAL A 316 22.43 -11.40 5.28
C VAL A 316 22.35 -10.20 6.22
N ALA A 317 21.84 -9.07 5.72
CA ALA A 317 21.43 -7.90 6.48
C ALA A 317 20.20 -7.24 5.85
N LEU A 318 19.41 -6.55 6.67
CA LEU A 318 18.28 -5.72 6.23
C LEU A 318 18.62 -4.25 6.44
N VAL A 319 18.12 -3.39 5.55
CA VAL A 319 18.21 -1.92 5.67
C VAL A 319 16.81 -1.36 5.47
N THR A 320 16.47 -0.29 6.19
CA THR A 320 15.25 0.50 5.92
C THR A 320 15.61 1.97 5.74
N THR A 321 14.98 2.60 4.74
CA THR A 321 14.99 4.06 4.55
C THR A 321 13.64 4.71 4.90
N ASP A 322 12.67 3.96 5.45
CA ASP A 322 11.41 4.51 5.97
C ASP A 322 11.58 5.04 7.40
N SER A 323 12.32 6.15 7.50
CA SER A 323 12.55 6.92 8.74
C SER A 323 11.49 7.98 8.99
N TYR A 324 10.71 8.38 7.97
CA TYR A 324 9.71 9.44 8.05
C TYR A 324 8.38 9.00 8.68
N ARG A 325 7.96 7.75 8.44
CA ARG A 325 6.70 7.23 9.00
C ARG A 325 6.95 6.65 10.39
N ILE A 326 6.35 7.28 11.41
CA ILE A 326 6.34 6.77 12.78
C ILE A 326 5.89 5.30 12.78
N ALA A 327 6.70 4.43 13.39
CA ALA A 327 6.55 2.98 13.48
C ALA A 327 6.59 2.16 12.17
N ALA A 328 6.75 2.74 10.97
CA ALA A 328 6.71 1.95 9.73
C ALA A 328 7.83 0.91 9.59
N HIS A 329 8.98 1.15 10.22
CA HIS A 329 10.09 0.20 10.24
C HIS A 329 9.96 -0.91 11.31
N GLU A 330 8.91 -0.91 12.15
CA GLU A 330 8.74 -1.93 13.20
C GLU A 330 8.51 -3.33 12.64
N GLN A 331 7.83 -3.46 11.50
CA GLN A 331 7.63 -4.75 10.83
C GLN A 331 8.98 -5.34 10.37
N LEU A 332 9.84 -4.54 9.74
CA LEU A 332 11.17 -4.98 9.30
C LEU A 332 12.12 -5.25 10.48
N LEU A 333 12.08 -4.44 11.53
CA LEU A 333 12.80 -4.71 12.79
C LEU A 333 12.35 -6.04 13.41
N THR A 334 11.06 -6.34 13.35
CA THR A 334 10.50 -7.57 13.91
C THR A 334 10.90 -8.80 13.08
N PHE A 335 10.86 -8.72 11.74
CA PHE A 335 11.48 -9.74 10.88
C PHE A 335 12.96 -9.96 11.23
N GLY A 336 13.75 -8.89 11.39
CA GLY A 336 15.15 -8.99 11.78
C GLY A 336 15.37 -9.71 13.12
N ARG A 337 14.60 -9.33 14.17
CA ARG A 337 14.65 -9.99 15.49
C ARG A 337 14.26 -11.47 15.42
N ILE A 338 13.21 -11.81 14.68
CA ILE A 338 12.71 -13.19 14.55
C ILE A 338 13.70 -14.08 13.79
N LEU A 339 14.35 -13.53 12.76
CA LEU A 339 15.27 -14.26 11.87
C LEU A 339 16.74 -14.21 12.32
N ASP A 340 17.06 -13.52 13.43
CA ASP A 340 18.42 -13.20 13.88
C ASP A 340 19.26 -12.45 12.82
N VAL A 341 18.61 -11.60 12.04
CA VAL A 341 19.24 -10.82 10.96
C VAL A 341 19.45 -9.37 11.40
N PRO A 342 20.66 -8.80 11.28
CA PRO A 342 20.90 -7.40 11.62
C PRO A 342 20.11 -6.47 10.69
N VAL A 343 19.39 -5.53 11.30
CA VAL A 343 18.70 -4.44 10.62
C VAL A 343 19.46 -3.14 10.84
N ARG A 344 19.59 -2.33 9.78
CA ARG A 344 20.09 -0.94 9.84
C ARG A 344 18.99 0.02 9.44
N VAL A 345 18.90 1.13 10.13
CA VAL A 345 18.00 2.25 9.81
C VAL A 345 18.86 3.35 9.22
N VAL A 346 18.44 3.92 8.10
CA VAL A 346 19.05 5.13 7.52
C VAL A 346 18.40 6.35 8.16
N ASP A 347 19.21 7.25 8.69
CA ASP A 347 18.78 8.47 9.37
C ASP A 347 19.74 9.63 9.06
N GLU A 348 19.49 10.81 9.65
CA GLU A 348 20.31 12.01 9.46
C GLU A 348 21.79 11.85 9.87
N LYS A 349 22.11 10.80 10.65
CA LYS A 349 23.46 10.54 11.18
C LYS A 349 24.17 9.38 10.47
N ASN A 350 23.43 8.60 9.68
CA ASN A 350 23.92 7.41 8.98
C ASN A 350 23.31 7.40 7.59
N SER A 351 24.04 7.94 6.60
CA SER A 351 23.58 7.98 5.22
C SER A 351 23.42 6.58 4.63
N LEU A 352 22.60 6.43 3.58
CA LEU A 352 22.41 5.14 2.92
C LEU A 352 23.75 4.58 2.40
N ASP A 353 24.62 5.42 1.85
CA ASP A 353 25.93 4.95 1.37
C ASP A 353 26.78 4.40 2.53
N GLU A 354 26.98 5.15 3.62
CA GLU A 354 27.74 4.68 4.80
C GLU A 354 27.20 3.37 5.38
N VAL A 355 25.87 3.25 5.46
CA VAL A 355 25.21 2.01 5.89
C VAL A 355 25.56 0.85 4.95
N LEU A 356 25.48 1.05 3.62
CA LEU A 356 25.82 0.02 2.64
C LEU A 356 27.33 -0.29 2.58
N LEU A 357 28.20 0.72 2.75
CA LEU A 357 29.65 0.55 2.92
C LEU A 357 29.95 -0.40 4.08
N SER A 358 29.30 -0.20 5.23
CA SER A 358 29.46 -1.04 6.43
C SER A 358 29.00 -2.49 6.23
N LEU A 359 28.10 -2.74 5.27
CA LEU A 359 27.51 -4.05 4.97
C LEU A 359 28.16 -4.76 3.77
N ARG A 360 29.24 -4.22 3.16
CA ARG A 360 29.93 -4.81 2.00
C ARG A 360 30.44 -6.25 2.21
N SER A 361 30.61 -6.71 3.45
CA SER A 361 30.99 -8.09 3.79
C SER A 361 29.82 -9.09 3.80
N LYS A 362 28.57 -8.62 3.71
CA LYS A 362 27.38 -9.45 3.62
C LYS A 362 27.18 -9.95 2.18
N ARG A 363 26.76 -11.20 2.02
CA ARG A 363 26.44 -11.80 0.72
C ARG A 363 25.13 -11.24 0.16
N LEU A 364 24.17 -10.92 1.03
CA LEU A 364 22.88 -10.33 0.65
C LEU A 364 22.55 -9.15 1.56
N VAL A 365 22.17 -8.03 0.96
CA VAL A 365 21.59 -6.87 1.66
C VAL A 365 20.26 -6.53 0.99
N LEU A 366 19.17 -6.57 1.74
CA LEU A 366 17.84 -6.22 1.27
C LEU A 366 17.45 -4.86 1.88
N ILE A 367 17.11 -3.90 1.02
CA ILE A 367 16.86 -2.51 1.39
C ILE A 367 15.38 -2.21 1.14
N ASP A 368 14.65 -1.97 2.22
CA ASP A 368 13.25 -1.52 2.21
C ASP A 368 13.21 -0.01 2.08
N THR A 369 12.47 0.51 1.11
CA THR A 369 12.29 1.96 0.95
C THR A 369 10.88 2.37 1.38
N ALA A 370 10.74 3.61 1.83
CA ALA A 370 9.42 4.15 2.17
C ALA A 370 8.46 4.02 0.98
N GLY A 371 7.23 3.60 1.25
CA GLY A 371 6.13 3.82 0.33
C GLY A 371 5.81 5.31 0.27
N MET A 372 5.89 5.89 -0.92
CA MET A 372 5.59 7.30 -1.17
C MET A 372 4.75 7.42 -2.44
N ASN A 373 3.92 8.46 -2.53
CA ASN A 373 3.14 8.74 -3.74
C ASN A 373 3.98 9.54 -4.76
N ALA A 374 3.75 9.34 -6.05
CA ALA A 374 4.54 9.94 -7.13
C ALA A 374 4.68 11.49 -7.03
N HIS A 375 3.68 12.16 -6.46
CA HIS A 375 3.62 13.63 -6.35
C HIS A 375 4.14 14.19 -5.02
N GLU A 376 4.64 13.36 -4.12
CA GLU A 376 5.17 13.82 -2.82
C GLU A 376 6.65 14.24 -2.94
N PRO A 377 7.08 15.39 -2.39
CA PRO A 377 8.47 15.85 -2.46
C PRO A 377 9.50 14.84 -1.93
N HIS A 378 9.08 14.02 -0.96
CA HIS A 378 9.89 12.96 -0.38
C HIS A 378 10.26 11.85 -1.40
N THR A 379 9.44 11.63 -2.42
CA THR A 379 9.72 10.65 -3.49
C THR A 379 10.98 11.04 -4.26
N GLN A 380 11.17 12.32 -4.56
CA GLN A 380 12.39 12.79 -5.21
C GLN A 380 13.61 12.66 -4.28
N ALA A 381 13.46 12.95 -2.98
CA ALA A 381 14.53 12.75 -2.00
C ALA A 381 14.94 11.27 -1.89
N GLN A 382 13.98 10.35 -1.96
CA GLN A 382 14.25 8.90 -2.02
C GLN A 382 14.96 8.50 -3.31
N ILE A 383 14.55 9.04 -4.46
CA ILE A 383 15.18 8.79 -5.75
C ILE A 383 16.65 9.21 -5.72
N ASN A 384 16.94 10.45 -5.32
CA ASN A 384 18.31 10.97 -5.21
C ASN A 384 19.16 10.12 -4.24
N MET A 385 18.62 9.77 -3.06
CA MET A 385 19.28 8.90 -2.09
C MET A 385 19.68 7.52 -2.68
N LEU A 386 18.91 6.99 -3.64
CA LEU A 386 19.19 5.71 -4.32
C LEU A 386 20.08 5.86 -5.56
N GLU A 387 20.39 7.08 -5.99
CA GLU A 387 21.31 7.41 -7.09
C GLU A 387 22.70 7.80 -6.56
N ASP A 388 22.77 8.52 -5.44
CA ASP A 388 23.99 9.02 -4.82
C ASP A 388 24.85 7.93 -4.12
N VAL A 389 24.44 6.65 -4.15
CA VAL A 389 25.20 5.55 -3.53
C VAL A 389 26.41 5.11 -4.36
N SER A 390 27.55 4.93 -3.70
CA SER A 390 28.82 4.49 -4.30
C SER A 390 28.85 2.99 -4.66
N VAL A 391 27.90 2.22 -4.11
CA VAL A 391 27.81 0.77 -4.27
C VAL A 391 26.90 0.37 -5.43
N ARG A 392 27.21 -0.75 -6.10
CA ARG A 392 26.35 -1.29 -7.16
C ARG A 392 25.03 -1.84 -6.58
N LEU A 393 24.01 -0.99 -6.58
CA LEU A 393 22.66 -1.29 -6.12
C LEU A 393 21.80 -1.87 -7.26
N LYS A 394 21.18 -3.03 -7.04
CA LYS A 394 20.06 -3.51 -7.87
C LYS A 394 18.77 -2.87 -7.37
N LYS A 395 17.89 -2.45 -8.27
CA LYS A 395 16.64 -1.76 -7.93
C LYS A 395 15.46 -2.54 -8.51
N LEU A 396 14.59 -3.08 -7.67
CA LEU A 396 13.41 -3.85 -8.08
C LEU A 396 12.14 -3.05 -7.77
N LEU A 397 11.35 -2.75 -8.81
CA LEU A 397 10.04 -2.12 -8.65
C LEU A 397 9.02 -3.16 -8.18
N VAL A 398 8.32 -2.89 -7.07
CA VAL A 398 7.25 -3.76 -6.57
C VAL A 398 5.91 -3.22 -7.06
N LEU A 399 5.18 -4.04 -7.80
CA LEU A 399 3.90 -3.71 -8.43
C LEU A 399 2.81 -4.63 -7.91
N SER A 400 1.74 -4.06 -7.34
CA SER A 400 0.59 -4.84 -6.83
C SER A 400 -0.33 -5.22 -7.98
N CYS A 401 -0.55 -6.51 -8.22
CA CYS A 401 -1.48 -7.01 -9.23
C CYS A 401 -2.96 -6.75 -8.90
N SER A 402 -3.28 -6.28 -7.69
CA SER A 402 -4.62 -5.80 -7.31
C SER A 402 -4.81 -4.28 -7.53
N SER A 403 -3.79 -3.55 -7.99
CA SER A 403 -3.89 -2.13 -8.36
C SER A 403 -4.46 -1.94 -9.76
N GLN A 404 -5.10 -0.79 -9.99
CA GLN A 404 -5.58 -0.38 -11.31
C GLN A 404 -4.41 0.02 -12.22
N ARG A 405 -4.53 -0.26 -13.53
CA ARG A 405 -3.55 0.07 -14.59
C ARG A 405 -2.83 1.40 -14.39
N HIS A 406 -3.57 2.50 -14.23
CA HIS A 406 -3.00 3.84 -14.07
C HIS A 406 -2.06 3.98 -12.85
N VAL A 407 -2.33 3.25 -11.76
CA VAL A 407 -1.46 3.24 -10.56
C VAL A 407 -0.19 2.44 -10.83
N ILE A 408 -0.26 1.36 -11.62
CA ILE A 408 0.89 0.55 -12.03
C ILE A 408 1.76 1.34 -13.02
N GLU A 409 1.14 2.04 -13.99
CA GLU A 409 1.80 2.93 -14.96
C GLU A 409 2.51 4.08 -14.25
N SER A 410 1.81 4.85 -13.40
CA SER A 410 2.40 5.95 -12.63
C SER A 410 3.55 5.48 -11.72
N ALA A 411 3.44 4.30 -11.12
CA ALA A 411 4.53 3.70 -10.35
C ALA A 411 5.75 3.38 -11.22
N TYR A 412 5.53 2.85 -12.42
CA TYR A 412 6.63 2.60 -13.37
C TYR A 412 7.30 3.91 -13.81
N GLU A 413 6.52 4.90 -14.26
CA GLU A 413 7.03 6.20 -14.70
C GLU A 413 7.87 6.91 -13.62
N THR A 414 7.41 6.84 -12.36
CA THR A 414 8.11 7.45 -11.21
C THR A 414 9.48 6.83 -10.96
N TYR A 415 9.60 5.51 -11.05
CA TYR A 415 10.82 4.79 -10.65
C TYR A 415 11.68 4.29 -11.82
N ALA A 416 11.22 4.38 -13.07
CA ALA A 416 11.98 4.01 -14.26
C ALA A 416 13.32 4.78 -14.41
N PRO A 417 13.43 6.10 -14.12
CA PRO A 417 14.68 6.84 -14.22
C PRO A 417 15.84 6.25 -13.41
N LEU A 418 15.54 5.58 -12.29
CA LEU A 418 16.53 4.95 -11.41
C LEU A 418 17.37 3.84 -12.06
N GLY A 419 16.99 3.35 -13.25
CA GLY A 419 17.63 2.19 -13.89
C GLY A 419 17.18 0.88 -13.25
N LEU A 420 15.88 0.58 -13.33
CA LEU A 420 15.28 -0.62 -12.74
C LEU A 420 15.94 -1.90 -13.27
N SER A 421 16.33 -2.78 -12.36
CA SER A 421 16.91 -4.10 -12.67
C SER A 421 15.87 -5.18 -12.95
N GLY A 422 14.58 -4.86 -12.79
CA GLY A 422 13.45 -5.77 -12.90
C GLY A 422 12.31 -5.37 -11.95
N CYS A 423 11.30 -6.23 -11.84
CA CYS A 423 10.17 -6.02 -10.92
C CYS A 423 9.81 -7.25 -10.08
N VAL A 424 9.00 -7.02 -9.05
CA VAL A 424 8.25 -8.03 -8.31
C VAL A 424 6.76 -7.77 -8.53
N LEU A 425 6.03 -8.79 -8.98
CA LEU A 425 4.57 -8.73 -9.05
C LEU A 425 3.99 -9.28 -7.74
N SER A 426 3.32 -8.44 -6.96
CA SER A 426 2.80 -8.81 -5.64
C SER A 426 1.28 -8.97 -5.64
N LYS A 427 0.77 -9.67 -4.63
CA LYS A 427 -0.68 -9.84 -4.37
C LYS A 427 -1.45 -10.48 -5.53
N LEU A 428 -0.86 -11.51 -6.15
CA LEU A 428 -1.51 -12.27 -7.23
C LEU A 428 -2.78 -13.01 -6.76
N ASP A 429 -2.86 -13.29 -5.46
CA ASP A 429 -3.97 -13.92 -4.75
C ASP A 429 -5.15 -12.97 -4.49
N GLU A 430 -4.87 -11.69 -4.24
CA GLU A 430 -5.89 -10.63 -4.09
C GLU A 430 -6.40 -10.09 -5.44
N SER A 431 -5.75 -10.44 -6.55
CA SER A 431 -6.05 -9.88 -7.85
C SER A 431 -7.21 -10.61 -8.57
N GLY A 432 -8.19 -9.83 -9.01
CA GLY A 432 -9.22 -10.29 -9.95
C GLY A 432 -8.71 -10.42 -11.39
N ASN A 433 -7.56 -9.84 -11.73
CA ASN A 433 -7.00 -9.88 -13.08
C ASN A 433 -5.50 -9.53 -13.13
N LEU A 434 -4.66 -10.40 -13.69
CA LEU A 434 -3.20 -10.18 -13.79
C LEU A 434 -2.76 -9.42 -15.05
N GLY A 435 -3.66 -9.23 -16.02
CA GLY A 435 -3.33 -8.65 -17.32
C GLY A 435 -2.66 -7.30 -17.26
N GLU A 436 -3.20 -6.35 -16.52
CA GLU A 436 -2.74 -4.96 -16.50
C GLU A 436 -1.26 -4.85 -16.09
N ALA A 437 -0.84 -5.66 -15.11
CA ALA A 437 0.56 -5.76 -14.70
C ALA A 437 1.43 -6.48 -15.75
N LEU A 438 0.91 -7.53 -16.39
CA LEU A 438 1.62 -8.29 -17.44
C LEU A 438 1.78 -7.51 -18.75
N ASP A 439 0.80 -6.67 -19.09
CA ASP A 439 0.78 -5.73 -20.21
C ASP A 439 1.94 -4.75 -20.06
N LEU A 440 1.98 -4.04 -18.92
CA LEU A 440 3.00 -3.05 -18.61
C LEU A 440 4.42 -3.61 -18.65
N VAL A 441 4.67 -4.81 -18.10
CA VAL A 441 6.01 -5.41 -18.14
C VAL A 441 6.42 -5.85 -19.55
N MET A 442 5.47 -6.26 -20.40
CA MET A 442 5.74 -6.59 -21.81
C MET A 442 5.94 -5.35 -22.69
N GLU A 443 5.21 -4.26 -22.42
CA GLU A 443 5.35 -2.99 -23.15
C GLU A 443 6.69 -2.31 -22.82
N ASN A 444 7.12 -2.37 -21.57
CA ASN A 444 8.34 -1.72 -21.09
C ASN A 444 9.58 -2.63 -21.00
N GLY A 445 9.46 -3.92 -21.33
CA GLY A 445 10.55 -4.90 -21.21
C GLY A 445 11.02 -5.16 -19.75
N LEU A 446 10.22 -4.76 -18.75
CA LEU A 446 10.59 -4.78 -17.34
C LEU A 446 10.57 -6.22 -16.80
N SER A 447 11.74 -6.84 -16.71
CA SER A 447 11.85 -8.27 -16.41
C SER A 447 11.34 -8.64 -15.01
N VAL A 448 10.35 -9.54 -14.96
CA VAL A 448 9.79 -10.03 -13.70
C VAL A 448 10.80 -10.94 -13.01
N SER A 449 11.09 -10.67 -11.74
CA SER A 449 12.06 -11.41 -10.93
C SER A 449 11.35 -12.40 -10.00
N TYR A 450 10.34 -11.91 -9.27
CA TYR A 450 9.56 -12.69 -8.32
C TYR A 450 8.06 -12.42 -8.45
N VAL A 451 7.26 -13.36 -7.94
CA VAL A 451 5.84 -13.19 -7.68
C VAL A 451 5.49 -13.50 -6.23
N THR A 452 4.51 -12.81 -5.65
CA THR A 452 3.90 -13.16 -4.34
C THR A 452 2.40 -13.40 -4.47
N ASP A 453 1.92 -14.46 -3.83
CA ASP A 453 0.62 -15.09 -4.09
C ASP A 453 -0.03 -15.65 -2.81
N GLY A 454 0.09 -14.91 -1.72
CA GLY A 454 -0.43 -15.23 -0.39
C GLY A 454 0.33 -14.48 0.69
N GLN A 455 -0.02 -14.68 1.96
CA GLN A 455 0.58 -13.97 3.10
C GLN A 455 1.73 -14.74 3.77
N ARG A 456 1.87 -16.05 3.55
CA ARG A 456 2.78 -16.90 4.34
C ARG A 456 4.25 -16.60 4.09
N VAL A 457 5.00 -16.48 5.17
CA VAL A 457 6.46 -16.28 5.17
C VAL A 457 7.15 -17.59 5.54
N PRO A 458 8.14 -18.08 4.76
CA PRO A 458 8.67 -17.57 3.50
C PRO A 458 8.02 -18.18 2.25
N ASP A 459 6.94 -18.96 2.40
CA ASP A 459 6.52 -19.91 1.37
C ASP A 459 5.83 -19.23 0.17
N ASP A 460 5.10 -18.12 0.37
CA ASP A 460 4.32 -17.44 -0.67
C ASP A 460 5.15 -16.38 -1.43
N ILE A 461 6.35 -16.78 -1.88
CA ILE A 461 7.18 -16.06 -2.86
C ILE A 461 7.91 -17.01 -3.80
N ASN A 462 7.78 -16.77 -5.10
CA ASN A 462 8.31 -17.65 -6.15
C ASN A 462 9.15 -16.85 -7.16
N VAL A 463 10.18 -17.48 -7.73
CA VAL A 463 10.91 -16.92 -8.88
C VAL A 463 9.97 -16.93 -10.08
N ALA A 464 9.97 -15.86 -10.87
CA ALA A 464 9.04 -15.71 -11.97
C ALA A 464 9.38 -16.64 -13.16
N HIS A 465 8.40 -17.44 -13.58
CA HIS A 465 8.50 -18.30 -14.76
C HIS A 465 7.39 -17.95 -15.78
N LYS A 466 7.79 -17.86 -17.06
CA LYS A 466 6.91 -17.44 -18.18
C LYS A 466 5.60 -18.23 -18.25
N LYS A 467 5.68 -19.56 -18.19
CA LYS A 467 4.51 -20.46 -18.30
C LYS A 467 3.56 -20.30 -17.10
N ASP A 468 4.12 -20.15 -15.91
CA ASP A 468 3.34 -20.02 -14.67
C ASP A 468 2.59 -18.69 -14.61
N LEU A 469 3.23 -17.59 -15.05
CA LEU A 469 2.59 -16.28 -15.18
C LEU A 469 1.39 -16.32 -16.15
N VAL A 470 1.56 -16.88 -17.36
CA VAL A 470 0.46 -17.05 -18.32
C VAL A 470 -0.64 -17.93 -17.75
N SER A 471 -0.30 -19.09 -17.17
CA SER A 471 -1.27 -20.01 -16.59
C SER A 471 -2.06 -19.36 -15.47
N ARG A 472 -1.41 -18.61 -14.57
CA ARG A 472 -2.08 -17.86 -13.51
C ARG A 472 -3.01 -16.79 -14.07
N ALA A 473 -2.58 -16.03 -15.06
CA ALA A 473 -3.41 -14.98 -15.68
C ALA A 473 -4.69 -15.56 -16.32
N VAL A 474 -4.59 -16.67 -17.04
CA VAL A 474 -5.76 -17.40 -17.59
C VAL A 474 -6.68 -17.89 -16.48
N ILE A 475 -6.14 -18.54 -15.44
CA ILE A 475 -6.93 -19.10 -14.33
C ILE A 475 -7.64 -17.99 -13.54
N THR A 476 -6.97 -16.89 -13.25
CA THR A 476 -7.55 -15.73 -12.53
C THR A 476 -8.70 -15.11 -13.32
N ALA A 477 -8.53 -14.85 -14.62
CA ALA A 477 -9.58 -14.32 -15.48
C ALA A 477 -10.79 -15.27 -15.61
N GLN A 478 -10.56 -16.58 -15.69
CA GLN A 478 -11.62 -17.59 -15.70
C GLN A 478 -12.40 -17.62 -14.37
N LYS A 479 -11.70 -17.57 -13.23
CA LYS A 479 -12.32 -17.50 -11.90
C LYS A 479 -13.20 -16.25 -11.76
N ALA A 480 -12.69 -15.08 -12.10
CA ALA A 480 -13.43 -13.82 -12.06
C ALA A 480 -14.70 -13.86 -12.94
N THR A 481 -14.59 -14.42 -14.15
CA THR A 481 -15.73 -14.61 -15.06
C THR A 481 -16.78 -15.56 -14.47
N ARG A 482 -16.36 -16.68 -13.88
CA ARG A 482 -17.27 -17.68 -13.28
C ARG A 482 -18.01 -17.12 -12.06
N SER A 483 -17.31 -16.47 -11.14
CA SER A 483 -17.93 -15.84 -9.96
C SER A 483 -18.98 -14.80 -10.35
N ARG A 484 -18.70 -14.01 -11.39
CA ARG A 484 -19.66 -13.02 -11.92
C ARG A 484 -20.89 -13.66 -12.55
N LYS A 485 -20.75 -14.80 -13.24
CA LYS A 485 -21.90 -15.53 -13.81
C LYS A 485 -22.83 -16.07 -12.71
N VAL A 486 -22.26 -16.75 -11.70
CA VAL A 486 -23.01 -17.31 -10.56
C VAL A 486 -23.75 -16.21 -9.79
N PHE A 487 -23.14 -15.03 -9.61
CA PHE A 487 -23.81 -13.90 -8.99
C PHE A 487 -25.04 -13.41 -9.79
N TYR A 488 -24.93 -13.30 -11.12
CA TYR A 488 -26.08 -12.92 -11.95
C TYR A 488 -27.17 -13.99 -11.96
N GLU A 489 -26.82 -15.28 -12.01
CA GLU A 489 -27.77 -16.39 -11.95
C GLU A 489 -28.60 -16.34 -10.65
N HIS A 490 -27.95 -16.21 -9.48
CA HIS A 490 -28.66 -16.07 -8.21
C HIS A 490 -29.49 -14.78 -8.08
N GLN A 491 -29.06 -13.66 -8.69
CA GLN A 491 -29.86 -12.43 -8.68
C GLN A 491 -31.13 -12.58 -9.54
N GLN A 492 -31.06 -13.27 -10.67
CA GLN A 492 -32.25 -13.59 -11.48
C GLN A 492 -33.18 -14.58 -10.75
N GLU A 493 -32.64 -15.59 -10.09
CA GLU A 493 -33.42 -16.52 -9.24
C GLU A 493 -34.14 -15.83 -8.08
N ARG A 494 -33.59 -14.74 -7.53
CA ARG A 494 -34.23 -13.94 -6.48
C ARG A 494 -35.36 -13.10 -7.04
N LEU A 495 -35.10 -12.35 -8.12
CA LEU A 495 -36.12 -11.53 -8.78
C LEU A 495 -37.33 -12.37 -9.24
N ALA A 496 -37.09 -13.55 -9.82
CA ALA A 496 -38.14 -14.47 -10.25
C ALA A 496 -38.94 -15.09 -9.08
N LYS A 497 -38.40 -15.10 -7.84
CA LYS A 497 -39.13 -15.53 -6.64
C LYS A 497 -39.95 -14.40 -6.02
N ASP A 498 -39.44 -13.17 -6.07
CA ASP A 498 -40.16 -11.99 -5.59
C ASP A 498 -41.39 -11.69 -6.48
N GLU A 499 -41.29 -11.86 -7.80
CA GLU A 499 -42.43 -11.75 -8.74
C GLU A 499 -43.53 -12.81 -8.48
N HIS A 500 -43.21 -13.94 -7.83
CA HIS A 500 -44.17 -15.01 -7.52
C HIS A 500 -44.92 -14.80 -6.20
N TRP A 501 -44.69 -13.66 -5.50
CA TRP A 501 -45.39 -13.29 -4.26
C TRP A 501 -46.39 -12.13 -4.44
N GLU A 502 -46.38 -11.44 -5.59
CA GLU A 502 -47.35 -10.40 -5.95
C GLU A 502 -48.51 -10.93 -6.85
N SER A 503 -48.62 -12.26 -7.00
CA SER A 503 -49.69 -12.98 -7.73
C SER A 503 -50.56 -13.81 -6.78
#